data_AF-A0A1Q6ZCV1-F1
#
_entry.id   AF-A0A1Q6ZCV1-F1
#
_cell.length_a   1.000
_cell.length_b   1.000
_cell.length_c   1.000
_cell.angle_alpha   90.00
_cell.angle_beta   90.00
_cell.angle_gamma   90.00
#
_symmetry.space_group_name_H-M   'P 1'
#
loop_
_entity.id
_entity.type
_entity.pdbx_description
1 polymer ?
#
loop_
_entity_poly.entity_id
_entity_poly.type
_entity_poly.pdbx_seq_one_letter_code
_entity_poly.pdbx_strand_id
1 'polypeptide(L)'
;MPRRAVRGPPKQKTTILFKAGNLPSGPEELFRRVFWKSDFLASEAQNFWHEVKRSEPMGLPIQAWKDWISKRSMSVGQFYNMIHGLVGAGFIEKKDSRWHLSGGFLRELEQMVAVYSSESGLKAQPH
;
A
#
# COMPACT_ATOMS: atom_id res chain seq x y z
N MET A 1 -19.01 -1.57 39.14
CA MET A 1 -19.06 -0.81 37.88
C MET A 1 -18.26 -1.56 36.82
N PRO A 2 -18.85 -2.17 35.78
CA PRO A 2 -18.05 -2.82 34.74
C PRO A 2 -17.48 -1.76 33.78
N ARG A 3 -16.17 -1.86 33.48
CA ARG A 3 -15.44 -0.98 32.55
C ARG A 3 -16.02 -1.13 31.13
N ARG A 4 -16.49 -0.02 30.55
CA ARG A 4 -16.99 0.07 29.17
C ARG A 4 -15.81 -0.13 28.20
N ALA A 5 -15.89 -1.14 27.33
CA ALA A 5 -14.90 -1.35 26.27
C ALA A 5 -14.87 -0.13 25.35
N VAL A 6 -13.73 0.55 25.28
CA VAL A 6 -13.51 1.67 24.35
C VAL A 6 -13.36 1.07 22.96
N ARG A 7 -14.44 1.09 22.16
CA ARG A 7 -14.36 0.79 20.73
C ARG A 7 -13.50 1.90 20.10
N GLY A 8 -12.26 1.55 19.74
CA GLY A 8 -11.42 2.42 18.93
C GLY A 8 -12.11 2.76 17.61
N PRO A 9 -11.76 3.88 16.97
CA PRO A 9 -12.35 4.26 15.69
C PRO A 9 -12.14 3.13 14.67
N PRO A 10 -13.14 2.84 13.82
CA PRO A 10 -13.00 1.79 12.81
C PRO A 10 -11.79 2.11 11.94
N LYS A 11 -10.89 1.13 11.75
CA LYS A 11 -9.78 1.24 10.80
C LYS A 11 -10.38 1.50 9.42
N GLN A 12 -10.33 2.74 8.96
CA GLN A 12 -10.76 3.10 7.63
C GLN A 12 -9.88 2.32 6.64
N LYS A 13 -10.50 1.37 5.92
CA LYS A 13 -9.85 0.64 4.84
C LYS A 13 -10.20 1.38 3.55
N THR A 14 -9.18 1.74 2.78
CA THR A 14 -9.37 2.30 1.43
C THR A 14 -9.58 1.13 0.48
N THR A 15 -10.79 1.01 -0.05
CA THR A 15 -11.12 -0.02 -1.04
C THR A 15 -10.57 0.36 -2.42
N ILE A 16 -9.78 -0.51 -3.03
CA ILE A 16 -9.40 -0.38 -4.45
C ILE A 16 -10.45 -1.12 -5.27
N LEU A 17 -11.20 -0.38 -6.10
CA LEU A 17 -12.22 -0.96 -6.97
C LEU A 17 -11.64 -1.22 -8.37
N PHE A 18 -11.76 -2.47 -8.84
CA PHE A 18 -11.46 -2.86 -10.21
C PHE A 18 -12.76 -2.91 -11.02
N LYS A 19 -12.83 -2.13 -12.10
CA LYS A 19 -13.99 -2.10 -13.01
C LYS A 19 -13.60 -2.79 -14.32
N ALA A 20 -14.48 -3.66 -14.83
CA ALA A 20 -14.30 -4.29 -16.14
C ALA A 20 -14.05 -3.24 -17.23
N GLY A 21 -13.08 -3.50 -18.11
CA GLY A 21 -12.62 -2.54 -19.13
C GLY A 21 -11.76 -1.39 -18.61
N ASN A 22 -11.50 -1.33 -17.30
CA ASN A 22 -10.63 -0.33 -16.67
C ASN A 22 -9.76 -0.99 -15.59
N LEU A 23 -9.08 -2.08 -15.95
CA LEU A 23 -8.08 -2.73 -15.11
C LEU A 23 -6.76 -1.95 -15.18
N PRO A 24 -5.99 -1.89 -14.08
CA PRO A 24 -4.69 -1.25 -14.10
C PRO A 24 -3.74 -2.03 -15.01
N SER A 25 -3.03 -1.32 -15.88
CA SER A 25 -2.05 -1.90 -16.81
C SER A 25 -0.73 -2.29 -16.11
N GLY A 26 -0.54 -1.80 -14.88
CA GLY A 26 0.63 -2.10 -14.06
C GLY A 26 0.57 -1.43 -12.68
N PRO A 27 1.59 -1.66 -11.82
CA PRO A 27 1.61 -1.16 -10.45
C PRO A 27 1.51 0.37 -10.33
N GLU A 28 2.12 1.11 -11.26
CA GLU A 28 2.06 2.57 -11.32
C GLU A 28 0.63 3.12 -11.37
N GLU A 29 -0.25 2.43 -12.08
CA GLU A 29 -1.64 2.83 -12.22
C GLU A 29 -2.43 2.58 -10.93
N LEU A 30 -2.04 1.59 -10.13
CA LEU A 30 -2.61 1.38 -8.80
C LEU A 30 -2.31 2.56 -7.87
N PHE A 31 -1.06 3.04 -7.86
CA PHE A 31 -0.70 4.22 -7.06
C PHE A 31 -1.45 5.47 -7.54
N ARG A 32 -1.55 5.69 -8.86
CA ARG A 32 -2.34 6.80 -9.42
C ARG A 32 -3.82 6.73 -9.04
N ARG A 33 -4.41 5.54 -8.93
CA ARG A 33 -5.81 5.39 -8.47
C ARG A 33 -5.99 5.76 -7.00
N VAL A 34 -5.04 5.37 -6.14
CA VAL A 34 -5.09 5.74 -4.72
C VAL A 34 -4.83 7.23 -4.51
N PHE A 35 -3.87 7.79 -5.24
CA PHE A 35 -3.48 9.20 -5.17
C PHE A 35 -4.02 10.02 -6.34
N TRP A 36 -5.28 9.78 -6.74
CA TRP A 36 -5.89 10.37 -7.95
C TRP A 36 -5.89 11.91 -8.01
N LYS A 37 -5.72 12.58 -6.87
CA LYS A 37 -5.63 14.05 -6.79
C LYS A 37 -4.21 14.60 -7.00
N SER A 38 -3.19 13.75 -7.05
CA SER A 38 -1.79 14.19 -7.09
C SER A 38 -0.85 13.14 -7.68
N ASP A 39 -0.42 13.37 -8.93
CA ASP A 39 0.60 12.54 -9.58
C ASP A 39 1.94 12.55 -8.83
N PHE A 40 2.28 13.69 -8.22
CA PHE A 40 3.46 13.80 -7.36
C PHE A 40 3.39 12.80 -6.19
N LEU A 41 2.26 12.75 -5.47
CA LEU A 41 2.10 11.79 -4.38
C LEU A 41 2.03 10.35 -4.88
N ALA A 42 1.45 10.09 -6.05
CA ALA A 42 1.43 8.76 -6.66
C ALA A 42 2.86 8.25 -6.92
N SER A 43 3.68 9.07 -7.56
CA SER A 43 5.09 8.76 -7.86
C SER A 43 5.90 8.55 -6.58
N GLU A 44 5.76 9.45 -5.60
CA GLU A 44 6.47 9.33 -4.34
C GLU A 44 6.01 8.13 -3.50
N ALA A 45 4.73 7.79 -3.55
CA ALA A 45 4.21 6.59 -2.88
C ALA A 45 4.82 5.31 -3.46
N GLN A 46 4.96 5.24 -4.78
CA GLN A 46 5.62 4.12 -5.46
C GLN A 46 7.10 4.05 -5.08
N ASN A 47 7.81 5.19 -5.09
CA ASN A 47 9.21 5.27 -4.68
C ASN A 47 9.40 4.79 -3.23
N PHE A 48 8.53 5.24 -2.32
CA PHE A 48 8.54 4.83 -0.93
C PHE A 48 8.25 3.34 -0.77
N TRP A 49 7.25 2.82 -1.48
CA TRP A 49 6.93 1.38 -1.48
C TRP A 49 8.11 0.52 -1.95
N HIS A 50 8.84 0.95 -2.99
CA HIS A 50 10.07 0.28 -3.42
C HIS A 50 11.20 0.33 -2.39
N GLU A 51 11.31 1.42 -1.61
CA GLU A 51 12.28 1.50 -0.51
C GLU A 51 11.93 0.53 0.63
N VAL A 52 10.65 0.47 0.99
CA VAL A 52 10.16 -0.51 1.98
C VAL A 52 10.45 -1.93 1.50
N LYS A 53 10.13 -2.25 0.24
CA LYS A 53 10.44 -3.55 -0.38
C LYS A 53 11.93 -3.90 -0.28
N ARG A 54 12.82 -2.95 -0.56
CA ARG A 54 14.28 -3.14 -0.47
C ARG A 54 14.78 -3.33 0.98
N SER A 55 14.00 -2.86 1.95
CA SER A 55 14.32 -2.98 3.38
C SER A 55 13.80 -4.27 4.00
N GLU A 56 13.00 -5.06 3.29
CA GLU A 56 12.53 -6.36 3.78
C GLU A 56 13.70 -7.38 3.90
N PRO A 57 13.67 -8.30 4.89
CA PRO A 57 12.61 -8.52 5.87
C PRO A 57 12.68 -7.61 7.11
N MET A 58 13.67 -6.71 7.18
CA MET A 58 13.92 -5.89 8.36
C MET A 58 12.92 -4.73 8.50
N GLY A 59 12.32 -4.28 7.39
CA GLY A 59 11.40 -3.14 7.34
C GLY A 59 12.11 -1.79 7.45
N LEU A 60 11.46 -0.77 6.90
CA LEU A 60 11.97 0.60 6.88
C LEU A 60 11.63 1.32 8.21
N PRO A 61 12.59 1.88 8.95
CA PRO A 61 12.30 2.61 10.19
C PRO A 61 11.28 3.73 9.98
N ILE A 62 10.33 3.91 10.91
CA ILE A 62 9.31 4.98 10.77
C ILE A 62 9.96 6.36 10.66
N GLN A 63 11.09 6.57 11.33
CA GLN A 63 11.85 7.82 11.32
C GLN A 63 12.44 8.17 9.94
N ALA A 64 12.42 7.25 8.97
CA ALA A 64 12.85 7.50 7.59
C ALA A 64 12.10 8.66 6.93
N TRP A 65 10.94 9.06 7.47
CA TRP A 65 10.23 10.25 7.01
C TRP A 65 11.11 11.50 6.96
N LYS A 66 12.03 11.67 7.92
CA LYS A 66 12.91 12.84 7.99
C LYS A 66 13.83 12.95 6.78
N ASP A 67 14.45 11.83 6.44
CA ASP A 67 15.34 11.76 5.28
C ASP A 67 14.55 11.86 3.98
N TRP A 68 13.33 11.29 3.97
CA TRP A 68 12.44 11.33 2.81
C TRP A 68 12.03 12.76 2.47
N ILE A 69 11.54 13.53 3.45
CA ILE A 69 11.11 14.92 3.23
C ILE A 69 12.27 15.80 2.78
N SER A 70 13.47 15.56 3.33
CA SER A 70 14.67 16.33 3.01
C SER A 70 15.16 16.07 1.58
N LYS A 71 15.12 14.80 1.12
CA LYS A 71 15.62 14.41 -0.21
C LYS A 71 14.63 14.68 -1.34
N ARG A 72 13.33 14.74 -1.03
CA ARG A 72 12.25 14.74 -2.04
C ARG A 72 11.45 16.05 -2.09
N SER A 73 11.91 17.11 -1.41
CA SER A 73 11.24 18.41 -1.34
C SER A 73 9.76 18.30 -0.96
N MET A 74 9.45 17.37 -0.06
CA MET A 74 8.08 17.06 0.35
C MET A 74 7.81 17.67 1.73
N SER A 75 6.62 18.26 1.92
CA SER A 75 6.21 18.71 3.27
C SER A 75 5.86 17.52 4.17
N VAL A 76 5.95 17.74 5.49
CA VAL A 76 5.53 16.75 6.50
C VAL A 76 4.07 16.32 6.29
N GLY A 77 3.18 17.26 5.97
CA GLY A 77 1.76 16.96 5.72
C GLY A 77 1.55 16.08 4.49
N GLN A 78 2.27 16.34 3.39
CA GLN A 78 2.25 15.49 2.20
C GLN A 78 2.75 14.08 2.48
N PHE A 79 3.82 13.96 3.27
CA PHE A 79 4.34 12.65 3.67
C PHE A 79 3.31 11.86 4.47
N TYR A 80 2.68 12.46 5.47
CA TYR A 80 1.63 11.77 6.22
C TYR A 80 0.43 11.39 5.35
N ASN A 81 0.00 12.27 4.44
CA ASN A 81 -1.05 11.95 3.48
C ASN A 81 -0.69 10.74 2.61
N MET A 82 0.56 10.69 2.12
CA MET A 82 1.09 9.57 1.36
C MET A 82 1.07 8.27 2.17
N ILE A 83 1.58 8.28 3.40
CA ILE A 83 1.58 7.12 4.29
C ILE A 83 0.16 6.66 4.60
N HIS A 84 -0.77 7.58 4.87
CA HIS A 84 -2.17 7.25 5.11
C HIS A 84 -2.82 6.59 3.89
N GLY A 85 -2.53 7.06 2.68
CA GLY A 85 -3.00 6.42 1.45
C GLY A 85 -2.43 5.01 1.28
N LEU A 86 -1.12 4.83 1.49
CA LEU A 86 -0.45 3.53 1.38
C LEU A 86 -0.96 2.51 2.42
N VAL A 87 -1.11 2.92 3.68
CA VAL A 87 -1.65 2.06 4.75
C VAL A 87 -3.13 1.77 4.53
N GLY A 88 -3.91 2.81 4.20
CA GLY A 88 -5.35 2.68 3.97
C GLY A 88 -5.67 1.72 2.84
N ALA A 89 -4.93 1.81 1.73
CA ALA A 89 -5.07 0.92 0.58
C ALA A 89 -4.38 -0.44 0.77
N GLY A 90 -3.73 -0.66 1.91
CA GLY A 90 -3.14 -1.94 2.26
C GLY A 90 -1.83 -2.25 1.54
N PHE A 91 -1.12 -1.28 0.96
CA PHE A 91 0.20 -1.51 0.35
C PHE A 91 1.29 -1.77 1.38
N ILE A 92 1.22 -1.07 2.52
CA ILE A 92 2.19 -1.18 3.62
C ILE A 92 1.47 -1.33 4.95
N GLU A 93 2.17 -1.87 5.94
CA GLU A 93 1.72 -1.95 7.33
C GLU A 93 2.82 -1.53 8.29
N LYS A 94 2.41 -1.17 9.52
CA LYS A 94 3.33 -0.82 10.60
C LYS A 94 3.52 -2.00 11.53
N LYS A 95 4.75 -2.46 11.70
CA LYS A 95 5.16 -3.52 12.64
C LYS A 95 6.47 -3.13 13.33
N ASP A 96 6.56 -3.30 14.65
CA ASP A 96 7.78 -3.06 15.43
C ASP A 96 8.47 -1.71 15.17
N SER A 97 7.66 -0.64 15.04
CA SER A 97 8.12 0.72 14.71
C SER A 97 8.80 0.86 13.34
N ARG A 98 8.46 -0.02 12.40
CA ARG A 98 8.92 -0.05 11.02
C ARG A 98 7.75 -0.21 10.06
N TRP A 99 7.96 0.26 8.84
CA TRP A 99 7.07 0.03 7.71
C TRP A 99 7.51 -1.25 7.01
N HIS A 100 6.53 -2.11 6.75
CA HIS A 100 6.69 -3.33 5.97
C HIS A 100 5.70 -3.34 4.81
N LEU A 101 6.02 -4.11 3.78
CA LEU A 101 5.01 -4.48 2.79
C LEU A 101 3.89 -5.25 3.48
N SER A 102 2.67 -4.85 3.20
CA SER A 102 1.51 -5.56 3.71
C SER A 102 1.41 -6.90 2.99
N GLY A 103 1.59 -7.99 3.74
CA GLY A 103 1.38 -9.33 3.20
C GLY A 103 -0.07 -9.58 2.78
N GLY A 104 -1.03 -8.81 3.30
CA GLY A 104 -2.45 -8.93 2.95
C GLY A 104 -2.71 -8.61 1.48
N PHE A 105 -2.19 -7.48 1.00
CA PHE A 105 -2.41 -7.04 -0.38
C PHE A 105 -1.76 -7.95 -1.41
N LEU A 106 -0.53 -8.41 -1.16
CA LEU A 106 0.13 -9.35 -2.07
C LEU A 106 -0.64 -10.68 -2.16
N ARG A 107 -1.13 -11.21 -1.02
CA ARG A 107 -1.97 -12.40 -1.01
C ARG A 107 -3.29 -12.20 -1.76
N GLU A 108 -3.90 -11.03 -1.70
CA GLU A 108 -5.10 -10.72 -2.47
C GLU A 108 -4.83 -10.76 -3.98
N LEU A 109 -3.70 -10.20 -4.43
CA LEU A 109 -3.28 -10.28 -5.84
C LEU A 109 -2.99 -11.74 -6.27
N GLU A 110 -2.29 -12.51 -5.45
CA GLU A 110 -2.03 -13.94 -5.70
C GLU A 110 -3.34 -14.73 -5.81
N GLN A 111 -4.32 -14.45 -4.94
CA GLN A 111 -5.65 -15.07 -5.01
C GLN A 111 -6.38 -14.70 -6.30
N MET A 112 -6.30 -13.45 -6.75
CA MET A 112 -6.90 -13.04 -8.04
C MET A 112 -6.26 -13.79 -9.22
N VAL A 113 -4.95 -14.00 -9.20
CA VAL A 113 -4.25 -14.82 -10.21
C VAL A 113 -4.73 -16.27 -10.15
N ALA A 114 -4.87 -16.84 -8.94
CA ALA A 114 -5.37 -18.20 -8.77
C ALA A 114 -6.79 -18.39 -9.33
N VAL A 115 -7.69 -17.44 -9.05
CA VAL A 115 -9.06 -17.43 -9.61
C VAL A 115 -9.02 -17.31 -11.13
N TYR A 116 -8.20 -16.41 -11.69
CA TYR A 116 -8.06 -16.29 -13.13
C TYR A 116 -7.60 -17.60 -13.78
N SER A 117 -6.62 -18.27 -13.18
CA SER A 117 -6.11 -19.56 -13.66
C SER A 117 -7.15 -20.68 -13.60
N SER A 118 -8.00 -20.72 -12.57
CA SER A 118 -9.06 -21.74 -12.47
C SER A 118 -10.12 -21.57 -13.56
N GLU A 119 -10.54 -20.32 -13.81
CA GLU A 119 -11.62 -20.04 -14.77
C GLU A 119 -11.14 -20.10 -16.23
N SER A 120 -9.88 -19.76 -16.50
CA SER A 120 -9.33 -19.75 -17.87
C SER A 120 -8.73 -21.09 -18.32
N GLY A 121 -8.48 -22.02 -17.39
CA GLY A 121 -7.74 -23.26 -17.65
C GLY A 121 -6.24 -23.06 -17.92
N LEU A 122 -5.74 -21.82 -17.86
CA LEU A 122 -4.32 -21.51 -18.00
C LEU A 122 -3.64 -21.64 -16.63
N LYS A 123 -2.81 -22.67 -16.46
CA LYS A 123 -1.97 -22.79 -15.25
C LYS A 123 -1.04 -21.58 -15.17
N ALA A 124 -1.14 -20.81 -14.08
CA ALA A 124 -0.12 -19.84 -13.73
C ALA A 124 1.22 -20.58 -13.60
N GLN A 125 2.20 -20.22 -14.44
CA GLN A 125 3.56 -20.71 -14.24
C GLN A 125 4.15 -20.00 -13.01
N PRO A 126 4.58 -20.73 -11.97
CA PRO A 126 5.32 -20.12 -10.89
C PRO A 126 6.69 -19.66 -11.43
N HIS A 127 7.03 -18.40 -11.16
CA HIS A 127 8.39 -17.88 -11.31
C HIS A 127 9.20 -18.13 -10.05
#